data_AF-A0A9X2G959-F1
#
_entry.id   AF-A0A9X2G959-F1
#
_cell.length_a   1.000
_cell.length_b   1.000
_cell.length_c   1.000
_cell.angle_alpha   90.00
_cell.angle_beta   90.00
_cell.angle_gamma   90.00
#
_symmetry.space_group_name_H-M   'P 1'
#
loop_
_entity.id
_entity.type
_entity.pdbx_description
1 polymer ?
#
loop_
_entity_poly.entity_id
_entity_poly.type
_entity_poly.pdbx_seq_one_letter_code
_entity_poly.pdbx_strand_id
1 'polypeptide(L)' 'MHLAPARISARATRTHVGVYPFSPPAIDALAADLVGFSTSKGTVRFSPEHPLPDDVLDRLVLFRRDEIDAMRTR' A
#
# COMPACT_ATOMS: atom_id res chain seq x y z
N MET A 1 7.46 -22.53 8.99
CA MET A 1 7.24 -21.30 8.18
C MET A 1 6.49 -20.30 9.03
N HIS A 2 7.19 -19.31 9.58
CA HIS A 2 6.54 -18.23 10.34
C HIS A 2 6.13 -17.17 9.32
N LEU A 3 4.87 -17.18 8.88
CA LEU A 3 4.34 -16.05 8.11
C LEU A 3 4.34 -14.85 9.07
N ALA A 4 5.20 -13.88 8.81
CA ALA A 4 5.19 -12.61 9.53
C ALA A 4 3.76 -12.02 9.48
N PRO A 5 3.33 -11.28 10.51
CA PRO A 5 2.00 -10.66 10.52
C PRO A 5 1.77 -9.84 9.24
N ALA A 6 0.56 -9.94 8.69
CA ALA A 6 0.19 -9.28 7.44
C ALA A 6 0.44 -7.76 7.53
N ARG A 7 1.30 -7.25 6.64
CA ARG A 7 1.79 -5.86 6.67
C ARG A 7 0.88 -4.88 5.93
N ILE A 8 0.06 -5.38 5.01
CA ILE A 8 -0.89 -4.64 4.17
C ILE A 8 -2.19 -5.43 4.08
N SER A 9 -3.32 -4.73 3.88
CA SER A 9 -4.63 -5.33 3.55
C SER A 9 -5.11 -4.88 2.18
N ALA A 10 -5.97 -5.66 1.54
CA ALA A 10 -6.66 -5.31 0.31
C ALA A 10 -8.14 -5.67 0.39
N ARG A 11 -9.00 -4.85 -0.23
CA ARG A 11 -10.44 -5.07 -0.29
C ARG A 11 -10.98 -4.72 -1.66
N ALA A 12 -11.66 -5.67 -2.30
CA ALA A 12 -12.43 -5.42 -3.51
C ALA A 12 -13.83 -4.90 -3.17
N THR A 13 -14.33 -3.97 -3.99
CA THR A 13 -15.70 -3.47 -3.99
C THR A 13 -16.29 -3.62 -5.39
N ARG A 14 -17.54 -3.21 -5.60
CA ARG A 14 -18.18 -3.26 -6.92
C ARG A 14 -17.42 -2.43 -7.98
N THR A 15 -16.76 -1.34 -7.60
CA THR A 15 -16.21 -0.37 -8.55
C THR A 15 -14.70 -0.18 -8.46
N HIS A 16 -14.07 -0.66 -7.39
CA HIS A 16 -12.64 -0.47 -7.17
C HIS A 16 -12.07 -1.48 -6.18
N VAL A 17 -10.75 -1.63 -6.20
CA VAL A 17 -9.95 -2.29 -5.17
C VAL A 17 -9.28 -1.21 -4.33
N GLY A 18 -9.36 -1.34 -3.01
CA GLY A 18 -8.59 -0.55 -2.05
C GLY A 18 -7.42 -1.38 -1.51
N VAL A 19 -6.23 -0.77 -1.49
CA VAL A 19 -5.04 -1.30 -0.80
C VAL A 19 -4.70 -0.39 0.37
N TYR A 20 -4.46 -1.02 1.53
CA TYR A 20 -4.34 -0.36 2.83
C TYR A 20 -2.99 -0.73 3.48
N PRO A 21 -1.94 0.08 3.25
CA PRO A 21 -0.68 -0.04 3.99
C PRO A 21 -0.79 0.36 5.47
N PHE A 22 -1.88 1.04 5.87
CA PHE A 22 -2.06 1.57 7.23
C PHE A 22 -0.93 2.52 7.67
N SER A 23 -0.27 3.15 6.70
CA SER A 23 0.84 4.06 6.90
C SER A 23 0.65 5.28 5.99
N PRO A 24 0.28 6.45 6.55
CA PRO A 24 0.33 7.70 5.80
C PRO A 24 1.72 7.98 5.20
N PRO A 25 2.85 7.76 5.92
CA PRO A 25 4.19 7.91 5.33
C PRO A 25 4.42 7.09 4.06
N ALA A 26 3.87 5.87 3.97
CA ALA A 26 3.99 5.05 2.76
C ALA A 26 3.28 5.67 1.55
N ILE A 27 2.12 6.32 1.76
CA ILE A 27 1.40 7.03 0.70
C ILE A 27 2.15 8.30 0.31
N ASP A 28 2.68 9.03 1.29
CA ASP A 28 3.41 10.27 1.05
C ASP A 28 4.73 10.01 0.28
N ALA A 29 5.45 8.95 0.63
CA ALA A 29 6.73 8.58 0.00
C ALA A 29 6.58 8.16 -1.48
N LEU A 30 5.41 7.67 -1.88
CA LEU A 30 5.10 7.24 -3.25
C LEU A 30 4.13 8.21 -3.95
N ALA A 31 3.90 9.41 -3.42
CA ALA A 31 2.86 10.32 -3.93
C ALA A 31 3.01 10.65 -5.43
N ALA A 32 4.24 10.77 -5.93
CA ALA A 32 4.51 11.00 -7.35
C ALA A 32 4.15 9.78 -8.23
N ASP A 33 4.37 8.57 -7.72
CA ASP A 33 4.03 7.31 -8.41
C ASP A 33 2.52 7.03 -8.38
N LEU A 34 1.80 7.64 -7.42
CA LEU A 34 0.36 7.48 -7.21
C LEU A 34 -0.49 8.54 -7.95
N VAL A 35 0.13 9.38 -8.79
CA VAL A 35 -0.60 10.35 -9.61
C VAL A 35 -1.56 9.61 -10.56
N GLY A 36 -2.82 10.06 -10.59
CA GLY A 36 -3.88 9.41 -11.37
C GLY A 36 -4.69 8.38 -10.59
N PHE A 37 -4.22 7.96 -9.41
CA PHE A 37 -4.98 7.09 -8.49
C PHE A 37 -5.71 7.90 -7.43
N SER A 38 -6.82 7.34 -6.93
CA SER A 38 -7.53 7.93 -5.80
C SER A 38 -6.90 7.48 -4.49
N THR A 39 -6.27 8.40 -3.76
CA THR A 39 -5.62 8.12 -2.47
C THR A 39 -6.37 8.74 -1.30
N SER A 40 -6.12 8.22 -0.10
CA SER A 40 -6.45 8.83 1.19
C SER A 40 -5.35 8.48 2.19
N LYS A 41 -5.44 8.97 3.45
CA LYS A 41 -4.46 8.64 4.49
C LYS A 41 -4.34 7.12 4.64
N GLY A 42 -3.21 6.56 4.20
CA GLY A 42 -2.92 5.13 4.28
C GLY A 42 -3.73 4.24 3.33
N THR A 43 -4.29 4.77 2.23
CA THR A 43 -5.04 3.97 1.24
C THR A 43 -4.76 4.44 -0.19
N VAL A 44 -4.68 3.48 -1.12
CA VAL A 44 -4.77 3.72 -2.57
C VAL A 44 -5.94 2.93 -3.15
N ARG A 45 -6.69 3.52 -4.09
CA ARG A 45 -7.80 2.88 -4.80
C ARG A 45 -7.53 2.87 -6.31
N PHE A 46 -7.77 1.71 -6.92
CA PHE A 46 -7.60 1.48 -8.36
C PHE A 46 -8.72 0.56 -8.89
N SER A 47 -8.86 0.43 -10.22
CA SER A 47 -9.85 -0.47 -10.84
C SER A 47 -9.16 -1.54 -11.70
N PRO A 48 -9.84 -2.61 -12.10
CA PRO A 48 -9.27 -3.59 -13.04
C PRO A 48 -8.84 -2.98 -14.37
N GLU A 49 -9.54 -1.94 -14.84
CA GLU A 49 -9.25 -1.23 -16.09
C GLU A 49 -8.09 -0.25 -15.96
N HIS A 50 -7.83 0.23 -14.75
CA HIS A 50 -6.68 1.06 -14.42
C HIS A 50 -6.00 0.50 -13.17
N PRO A 51 -5.26 -0.62 -13.30
CA PRO A 51 -4.65 -1.30 -12.17
C PRO A 51 -3.51 -0.45 -11.60
N LEU A 52 -3.22 -0.65 -10.31
CA LEU A 52 -1.99 -0.15 -9.74
C LEU A 52 -0.81 -0.92 -10.35
N PRO A 53 0.25 -0.26 -10.84
CA PRO A 53 1.43 -0.95 -11.34
C PRO A 53 2.07 -1.83 -10.27
N ASP A 54 2.55 -3.01 -10.66
CA ASP A 54 3.11 -3.99 -9.73
C ASP A 54 4.34 -3.43 -8.98
N ASP A 55 5.18 -2.63 -9.64
CA ASP A 55 6.35 -2.00 -9.03
C ASP A 55 5.97 -0.99 -7.95
N VAL A 56 4.88 -0.26 -8.15
CA VAL A 56 4.33 0.68 -7.15
C VAL A 56 3.77 -0.10 -5.96
N LEU A 57 3.07 -1.20 -6.21
CA LEU A 57 2.56 -2.07 -5.14
C LEU A 57 3.70 -2.70 -4.33
N ASP A 58 4.75 -3.19 -5.00
CA ASP A 58 5.93 -3.76 -4.35
C ASP A 58 6.61 -2.72 -3.46
N ARG A 59 6.85 -1.51 -3.97
CA ARG A 59 7.45 -0.42 -3.18
C ARG A 59 6.58 -0.05 -1.97
N LEU A 60 5.26 -0.07 -2.10
CA LEU A 60 4.33 0.16 -0.98
C LEU A 60 4.50 -0.91 0.12
N VAL A 61 4.58 -2.19 -0.27
CA VAL A 61 4.76 -3.32 0.64
C VAL A 61 6.13 -3.28 1.32
N LEU A 62 7.19 -3.00 0.55
CA LEU A 62 8.56 -2.89 1.04
C LEU A 62 8.71 -1.74 2.04
N PHE A 63 8.17 -0.57 1.72
CA PHE A 63 8.17 0.57 2.65
C PHE A 63 7.49 0.19 3.97
N ARG A 64 6.31 -0.44 3.89
CA ARG A 64 5.57 -0.81 5.11
C ARG A 64 6.28 -1.88 5.93
N ARG A 65 6.96 -2.82 5.27
CA ARG A 65 7.87 -3.76 5.95
C ARG A 65 8.94 -3.01 6.72
N ASP A 66 9.68 -2.15 6.04
CA ASP A 66 10.87 -1.50 6.60
C ASP A 66 10.48 -0.61 7.79
N GLU A 67 9.33 0.07 7.68
CA GLU A 67 8.73 0.83 8.77
C GLU A 67 8.38 -0.06 9.99
N ILE A 68 7.71 -1.20 9.78
CA ILE A 68 7.37 -2.14 10.86
C ILE A 68 8.63 -2.72 11.51
N ASP A 69 9.62 -3.08 10.71
CA ASP A 69 10.86 -3.67 11.22
C ASP A 69 11.63 -2.64 12.05
N ALA A 70 11.69 -1.37 11.61
CA ALA A 70 12.25 -0.27 12.39
C ALA A 70 11.48 0.03 13.69
N MET A 71 10.16 -0.17 13.72
CA MET A 71 9.36 -0.02 14.95
C MET A 71 9.60 -1.15 15.95
N ARG A 72 9.88 -2.37 15.50
CA ARG A 72 10.10 -3.55 16.35
C ARG A 72 11.50 -3.62 16.96
N THR A 73 12.46 -2.89 16.40
CA THR A 73 13.83 -2.79 16.90
C THR A 73 14.01 -1.66 17.92
N ARG A 74 12.98 -0.86 18.18
CA ARG A 74 12.94 0.15 19.25
C ARG A 74 12.41 -0.44 20.55
#